data_AF-A0A6J8ASB4-F1
#
_entry.id   AF-A0A6J8ASB4-F1
#
_cell.length_a   1.000
_cell.length_b   1.000
_cell.length_c   1.000
_cell.angle_alpha   90.00
_cell.angle_beta   90.00
_cell.angle_gamma   90.00
#
_symmetry.space_group_name_H-M   'P 1'
#
loop_
_entity.id
_entity.type
_entity.pdbx_description
1 polymer ?
#
loop_
_entity_poly.entity_id
_entity_poly.type
_entity_poly.pdbx_seq_one_letter_code
_entity_poly.pdbx_strand_id
1 'polypeptide(L)'
;MWNEVFREHQNVSPHCNGIIEWDLSMEEKWGSAWRECAKCTKCTYRSKMFNLYEEVASIKRGRRAAKINLGLQVGLHHTPISTASYRKICMASNIPPPSVSGMQHTANAISEKVEEENMRDLQRQREKIKRIKKIRGENPDVVNIQSDCVYNNAIYSGIGKTPFQPATQCAYTVAEYETYKHSIINTLPKSKLC
;
A
#
# COMPACT_ATOMS: atom_id res chain seq x y z
N MET A 1 -0.21 28.63 1.74
CA MET A 1 -0.43 28.83 0.30
C MET A 1 -1.23 30.11 0.01
N TRP A 2 -2.54 30.20 0.28
CA TRP A 2 -3.34 31.37 -0.14
C TRP A 2 -2.77 32.73 0.30
N ASN A 3 -2.34 32.86 1.56
CA ASN A 3 -1.70 34.08 2.06
C ASN A 3 -0.40 34.44 1.33
N GLU A 4 0.32 33.46 0.79
CA GLU A 4 1.52 33.66 -0.02
C GLU A 4 1.11 34.18 -1.41
N VAL A 5 0.15 33.54 -2.05
CA VAL A 5 -0.39 33.95 -3.36
C VAL A 5 -0.96 35.37 -3.33
N PHE A 6 -1.75 35.72 -2.31
CA PHE A 6 -2.30 37.07 -2.19
C PHE A 6 -1.21 38.14 -2.03
N ARG A 7 -0.18 37.87 -1.22
CA ARG A 7 0.97 38.77 -1.04
C ARG A 7 1.78 38.90 -2.32
N GLU A 8 2.06 37.79 -3.00
CA GLU A 8 2.76 37.79 -4.29
C GLU A 8 1.99 38.60 -5.35
N HIS A 9 0.68 38.41 -5.47
CA HIS A 9 -0.15 39.17 -6.38
C HIS A 9 -0.13 40.67 -6.08
N GLN A 10 -0.24 41.07 -4.81
CA GLN A 10 -0.15 42.48 -4.41
C GLN A 10 1.22 43.08 -4.74
N ASN A 11 2.31 42.30 -4.63
CA ASN A 11 3.65 42.78 -4.97
C ASN A 11 3.83 42.93 -6.49
N VAL A 12 3.30 42.00 -7.29
CA VAL A 12 3.45 41.99 -8.76
C VAL A 12 2.48 42.96 -9.43
N SER A 13 1.29 43.14 -8.88
CA SER A 13 0.22 43.95 -9.45
C SER A 13 -0.55 44.68 -8.34
N PRO A 14 0.06 45.70 -7.70
CA PRO A 14 -0.48 46.36 -6.50
C PRO A 14 -1.81 47.08 -6.73
N HIS A 15 -2.13 47.43 -7.97
CA HIS A 15 -3.37 48.12 -8.34
C HIS A 15 -4.41 47.20 -8.99
N CYS A 16 -4.14 45.89 -9.03
CA CYS A 16 -5.06 44.92 -9.61
C CYS A 16 -6.15 44.54 -8.60
N ASN A 17 -7.40 44.87 -8.93
CA ASN A 17 -8.59 44.46 -8.18
C ASN A 17 -9.21 43.19 -8.79
N GLY A 18 -8.36 42.28 -9.26
CA GLY A 18 -8.77 41.00 -9.82
C GLY A 18 -8.97 39.95 -8.74
N ILE A 19 -9.83 38.98 -9.02
CA ILE A 19 -10.07 37.84 -8.14
C ILE A 19 -9.00 36.79 -8.44
N ILE A 20 -8.41 36.24 -7.39
CA ILE A 20 -7.50 35.10 -7.51
C ILE A 20 -8.31 33.82 -7.44
N GLU A 21 -8.14 32.98 -8.45
CA GLU A 21 -8.79 31.67 -8.56
C GLU A 21 -7.77 30.60 -8.93
N TRP A 22 -8.17 29.34 -8.86
CA TRP A 22 -7.35 28.24 -9.36
C TRP A 22 -7.25 28.27 -10.87
N ASP A 23 -6.05 28.04 -11.40
CA ASP A 23 -5.84 27.87 -12.83
C ASP A 23 -5.99 26.40 -13.21
N LEU A 24 -7.25 25.98 -13.39
CA LEU A 24 -7.61 24.61 -13.76
C LEU A 24 -6.95 24.14 -15.07
N SER A 25 -6.46 25.05 -15.91
CA SER A 25 -5.73 24.70 -17.14
C SER A 25 -4.34 24.13 -16.90
N MET A 26 -3.80 24.33 -15.70
CA MET A 26 -2.45 23.94 -15.29
C MET A 26 -2.50 22.88 -14.17
N GLU A 27 -3.67 22.34 -13.84
CA GLU A 27 -3.82 21.29 -12.83
C GLU A 27 -2.92 20.09 -13.16
N GLU A 28 -2.12 19.68 -12.18
CA GLU A 28 -1.23 18.53 -12.34
C GLU A 28 -1.57 17.42 -11.35
N LYS A 29 -1.99 16.28 -11.89
CA LYS A 29 -2.32 15.09 -11.09
C LYS A 29 -1.08 14.29 -10.71
N TRP A 30 -0.98 13.90 -9.44
CA TRP A 30 0.09 13.09 -8.85
C TRP A 30 -0.44 11.87 -8.12
N GLY A 31 -0.71 10.80 -8.88
CA GLY A 31 -1.41 9.63 -8.35
C GLY A 31 -2.87 9.97 -8.02
N SER A 32 -3.22 9.96 -6.74
CA SER A 32 -4.53 10.38 -6.19
C SER A 32 -4.51 11.80 -5.60
N ALA A 33 -3.42 12.54 -5.79
CA ALA A 33 -3.28 13.92 -5.31
C ALA A 33 -3.17 14.92 -6.45
N TRP A 34 -3.29 16.21 -6.13
CA TRP A 34 -3.25 17.30 -7.11
C TRP A 34 -2.25 18.38 -6.73
N ARG A 35 -1.69 19.00 -7.75
CA ARG A 35 -0.96 20.26 -7.63
C ARG A 35 -1.68 21.31 -8.45
N GLU A 36 -1.76 22.50 -7.88
CA GLU A 36 -2.50 23.59 -8.46
C GLU A 36 -1.69 24.88 -8.41
N CYS A 37 -1.91 25.74 -9.40
CA CYS A 37 -1.45 27.12 -9.36
C CYS A 37 -2.66 28.05 -9.37
N ALA A 38 -2.49 29.24 -8.81
CA ALA A 38 -3.52 30.26 -8.81
C ALA A 38 -3.22 31.30 -9.88
N LYS A 39 -4.27 31.86 -10.49
CA LYS A 39 -4.18 32.96 -11.45
C LYS A 39 -5.07 34.12 -11.03
N CYS A 40 -4.74 35.31 -11.50
CA CYS A 40 -5.64 36.45 -11.43
C CYS A 40 -6.56 36.46 -12.64
N THR A 41 -7.84 36.80 -12.43
CA THR A 41 -8.83 36.93 -13.51
C THR A 41 -8.66 38.19 -14.38
N LYS A 42 -7.93 39.21 -13.89
CA LYS A 42 -7.78 40.52 -14.57
C LYS A 42 -6.38 40.82 -15.07
N CYS A 43 -5.35 40.39 -14.36
CA CYS A 43 -3.95 40.63 -14.76
C CYS A 43 -3.27 39.31 -15.16
N THR A 44 -2.04 39.40 -15.63
CA THR A 44 -1.25 38.24 -16.09
C THR A 44 -0.60 37.45 -14.95
N TYR A 45 -0.88 37.79 -13.69
CA TYR A 45 -0.31 37.10 -12.54
C TYR A 45 -0.73 35.62 -12.51
N ARG A 46 0.28 34.76 -12.32
CA ARG A 46 0.16 33.35 -12.00
C ARG A 46 1.14 33.02 -10.88
N SER A 47 0.68 32.23 -9.91
CA SER A 47 1.53 31.75 -8.83
C SER A 47 2.42 30.60 -9.29
N LYS A 48 3.39 30.23 -8.45
CA LYS A 48 4.04 28.92 -8.57
C LYS A 48 3.04 27.77 -8.35
N MET A 49 3.45 26.58 -8.73
CA MET A 49 2.71 25.33 -8.50
C MET A 49 2.81 24.88 -7.04
N PHE A 50 1.68 24.71 -6.36
CA PHE A 50 1.61 24.25 -4.98
C PHE A 50 1.10 22.81 -4.91
N ASN A 51 1.66 22.02 -3.99
CA ASN A 51 1.11 20.71 -3.68
C ASN A 51 -0.12 20.87 -2.78
N LEU A 52 -1.25 20.28 -3.15
CA LEU A 52 -2.44 20.18 -2.29
C LEU A 52 -2.40 18.94 -1.39
N TYR A 53 -1.20 18.42 -1.16
CA TYR A 53 -0.94 17.21 -0.41
C TYR A 53 0.36 17.32 0.35
N GLU A 54 0.47 16.52 1.41
CA GLU A 54 1.71 16.34 2.12
C GLU A 54 2.60 15.33 1.40
N GLU A 55 3.88 15.65 1.30
CA GLU A 55 4.88 14.74 0.74
C GLU A 55 5.44 13.80 1.81
N VAL A 56 5.81 12.60 1.36
CA VAL A 56 6.59 11.66 2.15
C VAL A 56 8.05 12.07 2.05
N ALA A 57 8.72 12.20 3.19
CA ALA A 57 10.15 12.46 3.22
C ALA A 57 10.89 11.35 2.46
N SER A 58 11.78 11.74 1.54
CA SER A 58 12.60 10.79 0.77
C SER A 58 13.99 11.35 0.58
N ILE A 59 14.98 10.46 0.70
CA ILE A 59 16.40 10.72 0.42
C ILE A 59 16.65 10.60 -1.10
N LYS A 60 15.78 9.89 -1.83
CA LYS A 60 15.94 9.66 -3.27
C LYS A 60 15.74 10.97 -4.04
N ARG A 61 16.59 11.19 -5.06
CA ARG A 61 16.45 12.30 -6.00
C ARG A 61 15.18 12.10 -6.84
N GLY A 62 14.41 13.18 -7.00
CA GLY A 62 13.19 13.19 -7.80
C GLY A 62 11.99 13.67 -7.00
N ARG A 63 10.82 13.62 -7.63
CA ARG A 63 9.57 14.05 -7.01
C ARG A 63 9.14 13.09 -5.91
N ARG A 64 8.78 13.65 -4.76
CA ARG A 64 8.37 12.87 -3.59
C ARG A 64 6.94 12.35 -3.77
N ALA A 65 6.68 11.18 -3.19
CA ALA A 65 5.34 10.60 -3.18
C ALA A 65 4.41 11.44 -2.30
N ALA A 66 3.14 11.60 -2.73
CA ALA A 66 2.11 12.14 -1.85
C ALA A 66 1.77 11.11 -0.76
N LYS A 67 1.60 11.54 0.50
CA LYS A 67 1.21 10.67 1.62
C LYS A 67 -0.08 9.90 1.33
N ILE A 68 -1.05 10.54 0.66
CA ILE A 68 -2.31 9.91 0.28
C ILE A 68 -2.12 8.69 -0.63
N ASN A 69 -1.10 8.68 -1.50
CA ASN A 69 -0.84 7.54 -2.38
C ASN A 69 -0.37 6.31 -1.59
N LEU A 70 0.46 6.52 -0.56
CA LEU A 70 0.86 5.43 0.35
C LEU A 70 -0.32 4.99 1.22
N GLY A 71 -1.04 5.93 1.83
CA GLY A 71 -2.18 5.63 2.69
C GLY A 71 -3.29 4.86 1.96
N LEU A 72 -3.59 5.25 0.73
CA LEU A 72 -4.51 4.52 -0.14
C LEU A 72 -4.07 3.06 -0.30
N GLN A 73 -2.80 2.84 -0.62
CA GLN A 73 -2.31 1.48 -0.87
C GLN A 73 -2.25 0.62 0.40
N VAL A 74 -1.99 1.22 1.57
CA VAL A 74 -2.16 0.53 2.87
C VAL A 74 -3.61 0.11 3.05
N GLY A 75 -4.57 1.01 2.77
CA GLY A 75 -6.00 0.69 2.79
C GLY A 75 -6.36 -0.44 1.83
N LEU A 76 -5.85 -0.40 0.59
CA LEU A 76 -6.06 -1.47 -0.39
C LEU A 76 -5.52 -2.81 0.12
N HIS A 77 -4.36 -2.84 0.77
CA HIS A 77 -3.78 -4.07 1.33
C HIS A 77 -4.65 -4.70 2.44
N HIS A 78 -5.47 -3.92 3.15
CA HIS A 78 -6.40 -4.42 4.17
C HIS A 78 -7.77 -4.80 3.60
N THR A 79 -8.00 -4.64 2.30
CA THR A 79 -9.28 -4.93 1.64
C THR A 79 -9.07 -5.93 0.51
N PRO A 80 -10.14 -6.63 0.05
CA PRO A 80 -10.04 -7.46 -1.16
C PRO A 80 -9.96 -6.64 -2.46
N ILE A 81 -9.75 -5.32 -2.39
CA ILE A 81 -9.73 -4.43 -3.55
C ILE A 81 -8.31 -4.36 -4.12
N SER A 82 -8.12 -4.96 -5.29
CA SER A 82 -6.86 -4.82 -6.04
C SER A 82 -6.67 -3.40 -6.61
N THR A 83 -5.43 -3.03 -6.93
CA THR A 83 -5.11 -1.76 -7.60
C THR A 83 -5.90 -1.60 -8.91
N ALA A 84 -6.09 -2.69 -9.66
CA ALA A 84 -6.92 -2.71 -10.87
C ALA A 84 -8.40 -2.43 -10.56
N SER A 85 -8.94 -3.02 -9.49
CA SER A 85 -10.33 -2.80 -9.06
C SER A 85 -10.54 -1.37 -8.57
N TYR A 86 -9.59 -0.81 -7.83
CA TYR A 86 -9.62 0.59 -7.44
C TYR A 86 -9.66 1.53 -8.65
N ARG A 87 -8.87 1.27 -9.69
CA ARG A 87 -8.94 2.07 -10.92
C ARG A 87 -10.32 1.97 -11.59
N LYS A 88 -10.97 0.80 -11.57
CA LYS A 88 -12.36 0.66 -12.06
C LYS A 88 -13.33 1.49 -11.25
N ILE A 89 -13.19 1.52 -9.92
CA ILE A 89 -13.99 2.39 -9.04
C ILE A 89 -13.79 3.86 -9.42
N CYS A 90 -12.54 4.32 -9.58
CA CYS A 90 -12.28 5.69 -10.01
C CYS A 90 -12.95 6.02 -11.35
N MET A 91 -12.82 5.14 -12.35
CA MET A 91 -13.45 5.33 -13.66
C MET A 91 -14.99 5.37 -13.57
N ALA A 92 -15.60 4.50 -12.75
CA ALA A 92 -17.04 4.50 -12.54
C ALA A 92 -17.55 5.77 -11.83
N SER A 93 -16.71 6.39 -10.99
CA SER A 93 -17.02 7.63 -10.27
C SER A 93 -16.59 8.90 -11.01
N ASN A 94 -16.20 8.83 -12.29
CA ASN A 94 -15.66 9.96 -13.06
C ASN A 94 -14.42 10.62 -12.42
N ILE A 95 -13.65 9.86 -11.64
CA ILE A 95 -12.38 10.31 -11.06
C ILE A 95 -11.27 9.80 -11.97
N PRO A 96 -10.36 10.67 -12.48
CA PRO A 96 -9.22 10.20 -13.24
C PRO A 96 -8.40 9.21 -12.39
N PRO A 97 -8.15 7.97 -12.84
CA PRO A 97 -7.41 7.01 -12.03
C PRO A 97 -5.92 7.36 -11.95
N PRO A 98 -5.21 6.96 -10.89
CA PRO A 98 -3.74 6.94 -10.89
C PRO A 98 -3.18 6.03 -12.01
N SER A 99 -1.90 6.23 -12.34
CA SER A 99 -1.21 5.37 -13.31
C SER A 99 -1.01 3.96 -12.77
N VAL A 100 -1.09 2.96 -13.65
CA VAL A 100 -0.87 1.54 -13.28
C VAL A 100 0.51 1.33 -12.69
N SER A 101 1.54 1.86 -13.35
CA SER A 101 2.92 1.73 -12.91
C SER A 101 3.16 2.41 -11.57
N GLY A 102 2.59 3.59 -11.34
CA GLY A 102 2.70 4.30 -10.06
C GLY A 102 2.03 3.56 -8.91
N MET A 103 0.84 3.00 -9.15
CA MET A 103 0.17 2.15 -8.16
C MET A 103 0.95 0.86 -7.89
N GLN A 104 1.47 0.19 -8.92
CA GLN A 104 2.24 -1.03 -8.75
C GLN A 104 3.53 -0.79 -7.97
N HIS A 105 4.25 0.29 -8.28
CA HIS A 105 5.46 0.67 -7.53
C HIS A 105 5.14 0.91 -6.05
N THR A 106 4.02 1.58 -5.77
CA THR A 106 3.58 1.84 -4.39
C THR A 106 3.15 0.57 -3.67
N ALA A 107 2.46 -0.33 -4.38
CA ALA A 107 2.08 -1.65 -3.88
C ALA A 107 3.30 -2.46 -3.47
N ASN A 108 4.30 -2.57 -4.34
CA ASN A 108 5.53 -3.30 -4.04
C ASN A 108 6.25 -2.74 -2.81
N ALA A 109 6.38 -1.42 -2.71
CA ALA A 109 7.02 -0.77 -1.57
C ALA A 109 6.29 -1.03 -0.23
N ILE A 110 4.96 -1.14 -0.26
CA ILE A 110 4.16 -1.48 0.92
C ILE A 110 4.22 -2.97 1.23
N SER A 111 4.18 -3.84 0.22
CA SER A 111 4.31 -5.29 0.41
C SER A 111 5.60 -5.65 1.14
N GLU A 112 6.73 -5.03 0.79
CA GLU A 112 8.01 -5.22 1.49
C GLU A 112 7.88 -4.89 3.00
N LYS A 113 7.22 -3.77 3.33
CA LYS A 113 7.03 -3.35 4.72
C LYS A 113 6.06 -4.24 5.48
N VAL A 114 5.01 -4.71 4.81
CA VAL A 114 4.07 -5.67 5.40
C VAL A 114 4.77 -7.00 5.68
N GLU A 115 5.62 -7.47 4.77
CA GLU A 115 6.41 -8.69 4.98
C GLU A 115 7.34 -8.56 6.19
N GLU A 116 8.07 -7.46 6.30
CA GLU A 116 8.93 -7.16 7.44
C GLU A 116 8.15 -7.21 8.78
N GLU A 117 6.99 -6.54 8.85
CA GLU A 117 6.15 -6.52 10.05
C GLU A 117 5.52 -7.88 10.35
N ASN A 118 5.12 -8.62 9.32
CA ASN A 118 4.60 -9.98 9.48
C ASN A 118 5.67 -10.91 10.07
N MET A 119 6.90 -10.85 9.56
CA MET A 119 8.02 -11.65 10.09
C MET A 119 8.34 -11.30 11.56
N ARG A 120 8.28 -10.01 11.93
CA ARG A 120 8.42 -9.57 13.32
C ARG A 120 7.27 -10.06 14.20
N ASP A 121 6.05 -10.06 13.71
CA ASP A 121 4.91 -10.60 14.47
C ASP A 121 5.04 -12.11 14.69
N LEU A 122 5.34 -12.88 13.64
CA LEU A 122 5.56 -14.32 13.74
C LEU A 122 6.71 -14.67 14.72
N GLN A 123 7.77 -13.86 14.76
CA GLN A 123 8.82 -14.01 15.78
C GLN A 123 8.30 -13.75 17.19
N ARG A 124 7.53 -12.68 17.41
CA ARG A 124 6.94 -12.36 18.72
C ARG A 124 6.00 -13.48 19.20
N GLN A 125 5.22 -14.08 18.30
CA GLN A 125 4.37 -15.23 18.66
C GLN A 125 5.21 -16.44 19.09
N ARG A 126 6.28 -16.77 18.36
CA ARG A 126 7.21 -17.85 18.74
C ARG A 126 7.84 -17.62 20.11
N GLU A 127 8.33 -16.41 20.38
CA GLU A 127 8.91 -16.05 21.68
C GLU A 127 7.90 -16.16 22.82
N LYS A 128 6.64 -15.75 22.58
CA LYS A 128 5.56 -15.87 23.56
C LYS A 128 5.29 -17.33 23.92
N ILE A 129 5.27 -18.23 22.93
CA ILE A 129 5.10 -19.67 23.16
C ILE A 129 6.27 -20.22 23.96
N LYS A 130 7.51 -19.87 23.61
CA LYS A 130 8.70 -20.29 24.38
C LYS A 130 8.60 -19.88 25.85
N ARG A 131 8.12 -18.65 26.13
CA ARG A 131 7.89 -18.18 27.52
C ARG A 131 6.84 -19.01 28.25
N ILE A 132 5.72 -19.32 27.60
CA ILE A 132 4.66 -20.16 28.18
C ILE A 132 5.21 -21.54 28.54
N LYS A 133 5.97 -22.18 27.64
CA LYS A 133 6.56 -23.51 27.90
C LYS A 133 7.55 -23.49 29.06
N LYS A 134 8.39 -22.45 29.17
CA LYS A 134 9.28 -22.27 30.33
C LYS A 134 8.51 -22.20 31.65
N ILE A 135 7.39 -21.48 31.68
CA ILE A 135 6.55 -21.36 32.90
C ILE A 135 5.92 -22.71 33.26
N ARG A 136 5.58 -23.55 32.27
CA ARG A 136 5.06 -24.91 32.47
C ARG A 136 6.13 -25.92 32.88
N GLY A 137 7.41 -25.56 32.87
CA GLY A 137 8.52 -26.50 33.12
C GLY A 137 8.81 -27.44 31.94
N GLU A 138 8.34 -27.11 30.74
CA GLU A 138 8.52 -27.90 29.52
C GLU A 138 9.72 -27.40 28.71
N ASN A 139 10.21 -28.23 27.77
CA ASN A 139 11.27 -27.83 26.85
C ASN A 139 10.76 -26.72 25.90
N PRO A 140 11.34 -25.50 25.92
CA PRO A 140 10.87 -24.37 25.12
C PRO A 140 11.23 -24.45 23.63
N ASP A 141 12.14 -25.35 23.23
CA ASP A 141 12.58 -25.46 21.84
C ASP A 141 11.79 -26.49 21.03
N VAL A 142 10.91 -27.25 21.68
CA VAL A 142 9.99 -28.19 21.02
C VAL A 142 8.59 -27.58 21.06
N VAL A 143 7.94 -27.45 19.91
CA VAL A 143 6.58 -26.90 19.79
C VAL A 143 5.75 -27.84 18.94
N ASN A 144 4.61 -28.29 19.46
CA ASN A 144 3.62 -29.00 18.67
C ASN A 144 2.96 -28.03 17.71
N ILE A 145 2.86 -28.42 16.44
CA ILE A 145 2.32 -27.58 15.38
C ILE A 145 1.20 -28.29 14.62
N GLN A 146 0.31 -27.48 14.08
CA GLN A 146 -0.64 -27.88 13.05
C GLN A 146 -0.36 -27.01 11.82
N SER A 147 -0.47 -27.61 10.64
CA SER A 147 -0.24 -26.87 9.40
C SER A 147 -1.28 -27.24 8.37
N ASP A 148 -1.76 -26.24 7.65
CA ASP A 148 -2.60 -26.43 6.47
C ASP A 148 -1.88 -25.89 5.23
N CYS A 149 -2.14 -26.51 4.08
CA CYS A 149 -1.47 -26.23 2.81
C CYS A 149 -2.49 -25.92 1.73
N VAL A 150 -2.31 -24.80 1.04
CA VAL A 150 -3.11 -24.43 -0.13
C VAL A 150 -2.24 -24.43 -1.37
N TYR A 151 -2.67 -25.13 -2.41
CA TYR A 151 -2.02 -25.15 -3.72
C TYR A 151 -2.61 -24.06 -4.63
N ASN A 152 -1.79 -23.56 -5.57
CA ASN A 152 -2.22 -22.51 -6.51
C ASN A 152 -3.12 -23.02 -7.65
N ASN A 153 -3.32 -24.33 -7.78
CA ASN A 153 -4.14 -24.92 -8.83
C ASN A 153 -5.61 -25.03 -8.43
N ALA A 154 -6.49 -24.90 -9.42
CA ALA A 154 -7.91 -25.16 -9.21
C ALA A 154 -8.15 -26.66 -8.94
N ILE A 155 -9.08 -26.98 -8.03
CA ILE A 155 -9.37 -28.35 -7.56
C ILE A 155 -9.66 -29.32 -8.74
N TYR A 156 -10.27 -28.82 -9.82
CA TYR A 156 -10.64 -29.61 -11.00
C TYR A 156 -9.47 -29.88 -11.98
N SER A 157 -8.29 -29.29 -11.80
CA SER A 157 -7.15 -29.52 -12.69
C SER A 157 -6.53 -30.92 -12.51
N GLY A 158 -6.98 -31.69 -11.52
CA GLY A 158 -6.60 -33.09 -11.28
C GLY A 158 -7.53 -34.11 -11.95
N ILE A 159 -8.49 -33.69 -12.79
CA ILE A 159 -9.37 -34.62 -13.51
C ILE A 159 -8.54 -35.32 -14.60
N GLY A 160 -8.06 -36.54 -14.34
CA GLY A 160 -7.25 -37.34 -15.27
C GLY A 160 -6.47 -38.49 -14.62
N LYS A 161 -5.64 -39.19 -15.42
CA LYS A 161 -4.83 -40.36 -15.00
C LYS A 161 -3.54 -40.02 -14.21
N THR A 162 -3.33 -38.74 -13.88
CA THR A 162 -2.17 -38.32 -13.07
C THR A 162 -2.61 -38.17 -11.61
N PRO A 163 -2.22 -39.09 -10.70
CA PRO A 163 -2.56 -39.00 -9.27
C PRO A 163 -1.90 -37.80 -8.57
N PHE A 164 -1.03 -37.06 -9.26
CA PHE A 164 -0.33 -35.89 -8.76
C PHE A 164 -0.95 -34.63 -9.36
N GLN A 165 -1.36 -33.69 -8.50
CA GLN A 165 -1.69 -32.33 -8.95
C GLN A 165 -0.37 -31.65 -9.38
N PRO A 166 -0.25 -31.15 -10.63
CA PRO A 166 0.92 -30.41 -11.07
C PRO A 166 0.91 -28.99 -10.49
N ALA A 167 0.89 -28.88 -9.16
CA ALA A 167 0.91 -27.60 -8.47
C ALA A 167 2.34 -27.08 -8.46
N THR A 168 2.54 -25.95 -9.11
CA THR A 168 3.86 -25.30 -9.17
C THR A 168 4.15 -24.51 -7.91
N GLN A 169 3.14 -24.16 -7.12
CA GLN A 169 3.29 -23.38 -5.90
C GLN A 169 2.31 -23.84 -4.82
N CYS A 170 2.72 -23.72 -3.57
CA CYS A 170 1.88 -23.91 -2.40
C CYS A 170 2.21 -22.88 -1.31
N ALA A 171 1.26 -22.66 -0.42
CA ALA A 171 1.44 -21.85 0.77
C ALA A 171 1.02 -22.66 1.99
N TYR A 172 1.95 -22.83 2.92
CA TYR A 172 1.67 -23.43 4.23
C TYR A 172 1.39 -22.33 5.25
N THR A 173 0.34 -22.52 6.03
CA THR A 173 0.10 -21.75 7.27
C THR A 173 0.34 -22.67 8.44
N VAL A 174 1.26 -22.31 9.34
CA VAL A 174 1.63 -23.11 10.50
C VAL A 174 1.15 -22.42 11.76
N ALA A 175 0.30 -23.11 12.51
CA ALA A 175 -0.22 -22.70 13.80
C ALA A 175 0.37 -23.56 14.93
N GLU A 176 0.46 -22.97 16.12
CA GLU A 176 0.85 -23.69 17.34
C GLU A 176 -0.29 -24.52 17.92
N TYR A 177 0.07 -25.63 18.56
CA TYR A 177 -0.85 -26.53 19.27
C TYR A 177 -0.47 -26.68 20.75
N GLU A 178 -0.11 -25.56 21.38
CA GLU A 178 0.32 -25.47 22.79
C GLU A 178 -0.67 -24.66 23.63
N THR A 179 -1.41 -23.76 22.99
CA THR A 179 -2.40 -22.86 23.59
C THR A 179 -3.74 -22.94 22.87
N TYR A 180 -4.81 -22.59 23.58
CA TYR A 180 -6.15 -22.50 23.01
C TYR A 180 -6.27 -21.47 21.88
N LYS A 181 -5.33 -20.52 21.77
CA LYS A 181 -5.38 -19.47 20.74
C LYS A 181 -4.96 -19.97 19.36
N HIS A 182 -4.25 -21.09 19.26
CA HIS A 182 -3.73 -21.63 18.00
C HIS A 182 -3.12 -20.56 17.10
N SER A 183 -2.25 -19.73 17.68
CA SER A 183 -1.69 -18.58 16.97
C SER A 183 -0.83 -19.02 15.78
N ILE A 184 -0.91 -18.28 14.67
CA ILE A 184 -0.04 -18.51 13.52
C ILE A 184 1.40 -18.15 13.89
N ILE A 185 2.32 -19.08 13.69
CA ILE A 185 3.74 -18.94 14.04
C ILE A 185 4.66 -18.94 12.83
N ASN A 186 4.16 -19.39 11.68
CA ASN A 186 4.89 -19.32 10.43
C ASN A 186 3.94 -19.36 9.22
N THR A 187 4.37 -18.73 8.13
CA THR A 187 3.73 -18.83 6.82
C THR A 187 4.81 -19.08 5.78
N LEU A 188 4.69 -20.16 5.00
CA LEU A 188 5.74 -20.60 4.08
C LEU A 188 5.18 -20.78 2.67
N PRO A 189 5.36 -19.79 1.78
CA PRO A 189 5.16 -19.99 0.36
C PRO A 189 6.34 -20.79 -0.23
N LYS A 190 6.03 -21.80 -1.04
CA LYS A 190 7.00 -22.58 -1.81
C LYS A 190 6.58 -22.61 -3.27
N SER A 191 7.57 -22.56 -4.15
CA SER A 191 7.41 -22.66 -5.61
C SER A 191 8.36 -23.72 -6.15
N LYS A 192 8.04 -24.29 -7.32
CA LYS A 192 8.76 -25.41 -7.95
C LYS A 192 8.77 -26.63 -7.03
N LEU A 193 7.57 -27.13 -6.72
CA LEU A 193 7.36 -28.29 -5.86
C LEU A 193 7.72 -29.62 -6.54
N CYS A 194 8.02 -29.56 -7.84
CA CYS A 194 8.44 -30.65 -8.71
C CYS A 194 9.77 -30.31 -9.37
#